data_AF-A0A0N0D653-F1
#
_entry.id   AF-A0A0N0D653-F1
#
_cell.length_a   1.000
_cell.length_b   1.000
_cell.length_c   1.000
_cell.angle_alpha   90.00
_cell.angle_beta   90.00
_cell.angle_gamma   90.00
#
_symmetry.space_group_name_H-M   'P 1'
#
loop_
_entity.id
_entity.type
_entity.pdbx_description
1 polymer ?
#
loop_
_entity_poly.entity_id
_entity_poly.type
_entity_poly.pdbx_seq_one_letter_code
_entity_poly.pdbx_strand_id
1 'polypeptide(L)'
;MVGRITQRSTGRQKQARFLPIGKLLVKERYHPKENPFLLLPPVSLALSSMNMSNFQKYNEYLFYEFGYEDEDQVDRISDTWPFSFNHVDTFDIAGTKTEVFEFKDGEDEFYLVDGFSLTFYGKGDLESKYIEMFLIGKHWIGQNDPIDLNTSKLGEPDIPKIPERKQKIEQLCLQHLGDCNCEILEGLFLKRKSQYIAIARCNKDGKTSIVGDKIVVRKIPFENLSPWKRLSIGIGNLIINGRL
;
A
#
# COMPACT_ATOMS: atom_id res chain seq x y z
N MET A 1 -3.44 -0.87 63.19
CA MET A 1 -4.63 -0.81 62.32
C MET A 1 -4.13 -1.00 60.89
N VAL A 2 -4.39 -2.17 60.32
CA VAL A 2 -3.86 -2.66 59.05
C VAL A 2 -4.94 -2.42 57.99
N GLY A 3 -4.62 -1.68 56.93
CA GLY A 3 -5.54 -1.38 55.83
C GLY A 3 -4.88 -1.68 54.48
N ARG A 4 -5.42 -2.67 53.78
CA ARG A 4 -4.88 -3.34 52.58
C ARG A 4 -4.71 -2.40 51.37
N ILE A 5 -3.55 -2.50 50.73
CA ILE A 5 -3.37 -2.17 49.31
C ILE A 5 -3.79 -3.40 48.51
N THR A 6 -4.87 -3.31 47.76
CA THR A 6 -5.25 -4.31 46.76
C THR A 6 -4.43 -4.10 45.49
N GLN A 7 -3.56 -5.06 45.19
CA GLN A 7 -2.84 -5.18 43.92
C GLN A 7 -3.86 -5.26 42.76
N ARG A 8 -3.78 -4.32 41.81
CA ARG A 8 -4.38 -4.50 40.50
C ARG A 8 -3.58 -5.56 39.75
N SER A 9 -4.28 -6.63 39.37
CA SER A 9 -3.78 -7.74 38.58
C SER A 9 -3.20 -7.23 37.26
N THR A 10 -2.03 -7.78 36.95
CA THR A 10 -1.25 -7.62 35.73
C THR A 10 -2.08 -7.95 34.49
N GLY A 11 -2.56 -6.89 33.82
CA GLY A 11 -2.99 -6.98 32.43
C GLY A 11 -1.80 -7.36 31.56
N ARG A 12 -1.88 -8.54 30.96
CA ARG A 12 -0.90 -9.07 30.00
C ARG A 12 -0.64 -8.03 28.91
N GLN A 13 0.48 -7.32 28.99
CA GLN A 13 1.12 -6.73 27.81
C GLN A 13 1.52 -7.88 26.90
N LYS A 14 0.61 -8.31 26.03
CA LYS A 14 1.00 -9.10 24.87
C LYS A 14 1.63 -8.11 23.90
N GLN A 15 2.95 -8.26 23.75
CA GLN A 15 3.74 -7.62 22.71
C GLN A 15 2.98 -7.75 21.37
N ALA A 16 2.42 -6.64 20.90
CA ALA A 16 2.13 -6.47 19.49
C ALA A 16 3.49 -6.56 18.79
N ARG A 17 3.78 -7.73 18.20
CA ARG A 17 4.87 -7.83 17.24
C ARG A 17 4.48 -6.91 16.09
N PHE A 18 5.09 -5.73 16.03
CA PHE A 18 5.16 -4.95 14.83
C PHE A 18 5.72 -5.85 13.72
N LEU A 19 4.83 -6.37 12.88
CA LEU A 19 5.23 -6.88 11.58
C LEU A 19 5.69 -5.66 10.79
N PRO A 20 6.89 -5.67 10.18
CA PRO A 20 7.30 -4.57 9.32
C PRO A 20 6.25 -4.41 8.23
N ILE A 21 5.61 -3.23 8.24
CA ILE A 21 4.64 -2.78 7.24
C ILE A 21 5.35 -2.84 5.88
N GLY A 22 4.98 -3.81 5.07
CA GLY A 22 5.58 -4.02 3.75
C GLY A 22 5.63 -5.48 3.34
N LYS A 23 4.47 -6.15 3.30
CA LYS A 23 4.17 -7.32 2.46
C LYS A 23 2.74 -7.79 2.73
N LEU A 24 1.76 -6.97 2.35
CA LEU A 24 0.48 -7.53 1.91
C LEU A 24 0.64 -7.89 0.44
N LEU A 25 1.31 -9.02 0.22
CA LEU A 25 1.08 -9.81 -0.98
C LEU A 25 -0.37 -10.28 -0.85
N VAL A 26 -1.29 -9.59 -1.52
CA VAL A 26 -2.56 -10.19 -1.93
C VAL A 26 -2.17 -11.36 -2.84
N LYS A 27 -2.05 -12.53 -2.22
CA LYS A 27 -1.74 -13.78 -2.88
C LYS A 27 -3.07 -14.29 -3.43
N GLU A 28 -3.54 -13.70 -4.53
CA GLU A 28 -4.51 -14.37 -5.39
C GLU A 28 -3.83 -15.63 -5.94
N ARG A 29 -3.93 -16.73 -5.19
CA ARG A 29 -3.68 -18.06 -5.75
C ARG A 29 -4.96 -18.52 -6.40
N TYR A 30 -5.03 -18.37 -7.72
CA TYR A 30 -5.79 -19.30 -8.53
C TYR A 30 -5.02 -20.62 -8.55
N HIS A 31 -5.59 -21.69 -7.99
CA HIS A 31 -5.29 -23.06 -8.39
C HIS A 31 -6.53 -23.94 -8.17
N PRO A 32 -6.98 -24.68 -9.21
CA PRO A 32 -8.10 -25.60 -9.09
C PRO A 32 -7.63 -26.95 -8.53
N LYS A 33 -8.56 -27.60 -7.83
CA LYS A 33 -8.58 -29.00 -7.36
C LYS A 33 -8.10 -29.26 -5.91
N GLU A 34 -9.13 -29.48 -5.09
CA GLU A 34 -9.25 -30.47 -4.01
C GLU A 34 -8.30 -30.36 -2.80
N ASN A 35 -8.78 -29.68 -1.76
CA ASN A 35 -8.39 -29.95 -0.37
C ASN A 35 -9.58 -29.66 0.58
N PRO A 36 -10.10 -30.64 1.36
CA PRO A 36 -11.39 -30.53 2.05
C PRO A 36 -11.33 -29.97 3.50
N PHE A 37 -10.26 -29.34 3.93
CA PHE A 37 -10.19 -28.70 5.25
C PHE A 37 -9.48 -27.35 5.15
N LEU A 38 -10.28 -26.29 5.13
CA LEU A 38 -10.04 -24.88 5.53
C LEU A 38 -11.11 -24.02 4.84
N LEU A 39 -12.38 -24.24 5.21
CA LEU A 39 -13.47 -23.31 4.91
C LEU A 39 -13.51 -22.28 6.03
N LEU A 40 -12.58 -21.33 6.01
CA LEU A 40 -12.98 -19.97 6.40
C LEU A 40 -13.35 -19.30 5.08
N PRO A 41 -14.60 -18.86 4.90
CA PRO A 41 -14.96 -18.14 3.70
C PRO A 41 -14.05 -16.90 3.59
N PRO A 42 -13.78 -16.40 2.38
CA PRO A 42 -13.41 -14.99 2.28
C PRO A 42 -14.46 -14.24 3.10
N VAL A 43 -14.04 -13.31 3.97
CA VAL A 43 -14.97 -12.39 4.62
C VAL A 43 -15.51 -11.50 3.49
N SER A 44 -16.42 -12.08 2.71
CA SER A 44 -17.42 -11.38 1.95
C SER A 44 -18.27 -10.75 3.03
N LEU A 45 -17.91 -9.52 3.42
CA LEU A 45 -18.83 -8.61 4.06
C LEU A 45 -20.06 -8.59 3.16
N ALA A 46 -21.04 -9.42 3.49
CA ALA A 46 -22.38 -9.30 2.98
C ALA A 46 -22.88 -8.00 3.60
N LEU A 47 -22.53 -6.88 2.95
CA LEU A 47 -23.07 -5.56 3.22
C LEU A 47 -24.58 -5.75 3.29
N SER A 48 -25.13 -5.74 4.51
CA SER A 48 -26.57 -5.85 4.71
C SER A 48 -27.21 -4.74 3.89
N SER A 49 -27.97 -5.13 2.88
CA SER A 49 -28.49 -4.24 1.84
C SER A 49 -29.68 -3.43 2.36
N MET A 50 -29.44 -2.59 3.37
CA MET A 50 -30.39 -1.63 3.92
C MET A 50 -29.73 -0.26 3.97
N ASN A 51 -30.03 0.62 3.01
CA ASN A 51 -29.85 2.10 3.01
C ASN A 51 -28.80 2.72 3.95
N MET A 52 -27.60 2.13 4.08
CA MET A 52 -26.52 2.73 4.85
C MET A 52 -25.92 3.88 4.05
N SER A 53 -25.67 4.99 4.73
CA SER A 53 -24.87 6.08 4.17
C SER A 53 -23.47 5.55 3.81
N ASN A 54 -22.76 6.27 2.94
CA ASN A 54 -21.37 5.93 2.66
C ASN A 54 -20.49 6.03 3.91
N PHE A 55 -20.71 7.02 4.77
CA PHE A 55 -19.94 7.18 6.01
C PHE A 55 -20.15 6.03 7.00
N GLN A 56 -21.37 5.51 7.09
CA GLN A 56 -21.64 4.34 7.93
C GLN A 56 -20.90 3.11 7.40
N LYS A 57 -20.84 2.90 6.08
CA LYS A 57 -20.06 1.82 5.46
C LYS A 57 -18.55 1.99 5.68
N TYR A 58 -18.04 3.22 5.62
CA TYR A 58 -16.64 3.51 5.92
C TYR A 58 -16.31 3.18 7.37
N ASN A 59 -17.17 3.59 8.29
CA ASN A 59 -17.03 3.30 9.71
C ASN A 59 -17.15 1.80 10.01
N GLU A 60 -18.05 1.08 9.34
CA GLU A 60 -18.13 -0.38 9.44
C GLU A 60 -16.83 -1.05 8.99
N TYR A 61 -16.32 -0.66 7.82
CA TYR A 61 -15.05 -1.17 7.30
C TYR A 61 -13.89 -0.92 8.29
N LEU A 62 -13.73 0.33 8.74
CA LEU A 62 -12.64 0.71 9.64
C LEU A 62 -12.80 0.13 11.05
N PHE A 63 -14.03 -0.08 11.54
CA PHE A 63 -14.29 -0.75 12.82
C PHE A 63 -13.64 -2.14 12.86
N TYR A 64 -13.81 -2.92 11.79
CA TYR A 64 -13.20 -4.24 11.68
C TYR A 64 -11.68 -4.19 11.46
N GLU A 65 -11.19 -3.26 10.63
CA GLU A 65 -9.74 -3.12 10.37
C GLU A 65 -8.94 -2.69 11.60
N PHE A 66 -9.51 -1.85 12.46
CA PHE A 66 -8.87 -1.38 13.69
C PHE A 66 -9.08 -2.32 14.89
N GLY A 67 -9.75 -3.46 14.68
CA GLY A 67 -9.88 -4.51 15.69
C GLY A 67 -10.74 -4.10 16.88
N TYR A 68 -11.84 -3.38 16.65
CA TYR A 68 -12.87 -3.21 17.66
C TYR A 68 -13.58 -4.57 17.84
N GLU A 69 -13.15 -5.36 18.84
CA GLU A 69 -13.57 -6.77 19.05
C GLU A 69 -14.90 -6.92 19.80
N ASP A 70 -15.48 -5.84 20.29
CA ASP A 70 -16.70 -5.88 21.09
C ASP A 70 -17.92 -5.95 20.17
N GLU A 71 -18.43 -7.17 19.93
CA GLU A 71 -19.61 -7.44 19.09
C GLU A 71 -20.82 -6.60 19.54
N ASP A 72 -20.92 -6.27 20.83
CA ASP A 72 -21.97 -5.42 21.39
C ASP A 72 -21.89 -3.96 20.89
N GLN A 73 -20.80 -3.56 20.23
CA GLN A 73 -20.61 -2.23 19.67
C GLN A 73 -20.87 -2.16 18.16
N VAL A 74 -21.07 -3.29 17.48
CA VAL A 74 -21.38 -3.31 16.03
C VAL A 74 -22.65 -2.53 15.73
N ASP A 75 -23.68 -2.65 16.59
CA ASP A 75 -24.95 -1.92 16.46
C ASP A 75 -24.80 -0.40 16.64
N ARG A 76 -23.64 0.08 17.12
CA ARG A 76 -23.36 1.51 17.33
C ARG A 76 -22.71 2.18 16.11
N ILE A 77 -22.30 1.41 15.10
CA ILE A 77 -21.68 1.92 13.87
C ILE A 77 -22.64 2.88 13.18
N SER A 78 -22.19 4.13 12.99
CA SER A 78 -22.99 5.25 12.46
C SER A 78 -22.13 6.14 11.56
N ASP A 79 -22.70 7.21 11.01
CA ASP A 79 -21.97 8.15 10.14
C ASP A 79 -20.78 8.85 10.83
N THR A 80 -20.78 8.90 12.15
CA THR A 80 -19.77 9.63 12.95
C THR A 80 -19.06 8.75 13.98
N TRP A 81 -19.27 7.43 13.95
CA TRP A 81 -18.68 6.49 14.89
C TRP A 81 -18.36 5.13 14.23
N PRO A 82 -17.16 4.55 14.44
CA PRO A 82 -16.12 4.95 15.39
C PRO A 82 -15.35 6.21 15.02
N PHE A 83 -15.37 6.59 13.74
CA PHE A 83 -14.61 7.73 13.24
C PHE A 83 -15.51 8.84 12.70
N SER A 84 -15.02 10.07 12.83
CA SER A 84 -15.56 11.22 12.12
C SER A 84 -14.63 11.58 10.97
N PHE A 85 -15.20 11.83 9.80
CA PHE A 85 -14.46 12.08 8.57
C PHE A 85 -14.51 13.55 8.18
N ASN A 86 -13.35 14.12 7.86
CA ASN A 86 -13.26 15.42 7.21
C ASN A 86 -12.90 15.22 5.74
N HIS A 87 -13.71 15.70 4.81
CA HIS A 87 -13.35 15.65 3.38
C HIS A 87 -12.15 16.57 3.12
N VAL A 88 -11.15 16.04 2.41
CA VAL A 88 -9.91 16.77 2.09
C VAL A 88 -9.80 17.06 0.62
N ASP A 89 -10.09 16.08 -0.23
CA ASP A 89 -9.83 16.20 -1.65
C ASP A 89 -10.69 15.28 -2.51
N THR A 90 -10.71 15.55 -3.80
CA THR A 90 -11.37 14.72 -4.81
C THR A 90 -10.61 14.75 -6.11
N PHE A 91 -10.26 13.57 -6.61
CA PHE A 91 -9.52 13.38 -7.85
C PHE A 91 -10.34 12.57 -8.86
N ASP A 92 -10.07 12.74 -10.14
CA ASP A 92 -10.52 11.79 -11.17
C ASP A 92 -9.32 10.94 -11.58
N ILE A 93 -9.35 9.66 -11.23
CA ILE A 93 -8.30 8.71 -11.60
C ILE A 93 -8.89 7.74 -12.60
N ALA A 94 -8.54 7.93 -13.87
CA ALA A 94 -8.97 7.10 -14.99
C ALA A 94 -10.50 6.91 -15.10
N GLY A 95 -11.26 8.00 -14.89
CA GLY A 95 -12.72 8.03 -14.97
C GLY A 95 -13.42 7.64 -13.66
N THR A 96 -12.65 7.31 -12.62
CA THR A 96 -13.18 7.00 -11.28
C THR A 96 -12.99 8.21 -10.37
N LYS A 97 -14.09 8.83 -9.96
CA LYS A 97 -14.09 9.84 -8.90
C LYS A 97 -13.58 9.18 -7.62
N THR A 98 -12.46 9.69 -7.11
CA THR A 98 -11.79 9.22 -5.91
C THR A 98 -11.88 10.31 -4.86
N GLU A 99 -12.46 10.02 -3.71
CA GLU A 99 -12.64 10.95 -2.59
C GLU A 99 -11.66 10.62 -1.46
N VAL A 100 -11.06 11.64 -0.87
CA VAL A 100 -10.12 11.49 0.24
C VAL A 100 -10.67 12.18 1.47
N PHE A 101 -10.69 11.45 2.58
CA PHE A 101 -11.14 11.93 3.88
C PHE A 101 -10.05 11.76 4.92
N GLU A 102 -9.95 12.69 5.86
CA GLU A 102 -9.12 12.57 7.06
C GLU A 102 -9.95 12.03 8.23
N PHE A 103 -9.33 11.16 9.02
CA PHE A 103 -9.86 10.70 10.31
C PHE A 103 -8.72 10.43 11.30
N LYS A 104 -9.06 10.19 12.57
CA LYS A 104 -8.10 9.94 13.65
C LYS A 104 -8.44 8.68 14.43
N ASP A 105 -7.42 7.95 14.86
CA ASP A 105 -7.52 6.93 15.90
C ASP A 105 -6.57 7.27 17.04
N GLY A 106 -7.12 7.78 18.15
CA GLY A 106 -6.31 8.35 19.23
C GLY A 106 -5.46 9.54 18.73
N GLU A 107 -4.14 9.40 18.79
CA GLU A 107 -3.17 10.41 18.34
C GLU A 107 -2.77 10.24 16.86
N ASP A 108 -3.07 9.09 16.26
CA ASP A 108 -2.68 8.78 14.89
C ASP A 108 -3.68 9.36 13.88
N GLU A 109 -3.16 10.00 12.84
CA GLU A 109 -3.96 10.59 11.74
C GLU A 109 -3.87 9.72 10.49
N PHE A 110 -5.00 9.58 9.79
CA PHE A 110 -5.14 8.74 8.61
C PHE A 110 -5.89 9.44 7.49
N TYR A 111 -5.59 9.03 6.26
CA TYR A 111 -6.46 9.26 5.10
C TYR A 111 -7.25 8.00 4.79
N LEU A 112 -8.57 8.12 4.66
CA LEU A 112 -9.44 7.17 3.99
C LEU A 112 -9.54 7.59 2.51
N VAL A 113 -9.43 6.62 1.61
CA VAL A 113 -9.56 6.82 0.17
C VAL A 113 -10.70 5.94 -0.33
N ASP A 114 -11.76 6.56 -0.85
CA ASP A 114 -12.84 5.90 -1.58
C ASP A 114 -12.68 6.13 -3.09
N GLY A 115 -12.78 5.07 -3.89
CA GLY A 115 -12.47 5.09 -5.32
C GLY A 115 -12.44 3.68 -5.91
N PHE A 116 -11.34 3.27 -6.55
CA PHE A 116 -11.20 1.90 -7.08
C PHE A 116 -11.34 0.81 -6.02
N SER A 117 -10.94 1.11 -4.79
CA SER A 117 -11.05 0.25 -3.63
C SER A 117 -11.04 1.10 -2.38
N LEU A 118 -11.93 0.83 -1.43
CA LEU A 118 -11.90 1.45 -0.11
C LEU A 118 -10.61 1.03 0.62
N THR A 119 -9.80 1.99 1.04
CA THR A 119 -8.52 1.73 1.72
C THR A 119 -8.11 2.94 2.56
N PHE A 120 -7.18 2.75 3.49
CA PHE A 120 -6.66 3.84 4.32
C PHE A 120 -5.14 3.83 4.38
N TYR A 121 -4.56 5.00 4.67
CA TYR A 121 -3.13 5.21 4.82
C TYR A 121 -2.87 6.10 6.01
N GLY A 122 -1.87 5.79 6.83
CA GLY A 122 -1.35 6.76 7.80
C GLY A 122 -0.95 8.05 7.09
N LYS A 123 -1.43 9.19 7.61
CA LYS A 123 -1.20 10.53 7.06
C LYS A 123 0.28 10.89 7.15
N GLY A 124 0.88 10.76 8.34
CA GLY A 124 2.28 11.15 8.57
C GLY A 124 2.57 12.54 8.01
N ASP A 125 3.73 12.71 7.36
CA ASP A 125 4.10 13.96 6.68
C ASP A 125 3.59 14.04 5.22
N LEU A 126 2.55 13.26 4.86
CA LEU A 126 2.07 13.16 3.49
C LEU A 126 0.88 14.11 3.26
N GLU A 127 1.07 15.07 2.35
CA GLU A 127 -0.04 15.90 1.84
C GLU A 127 -0.95 15.11 0.88
N SER A 128 -2.23 15.52 0.76
CA SER A 128 -3.23 14.87 -0.10
C SER A 128 -2.77 14.72 -1.56
N LYS A 129 -2.06 15.72 -2.11
CA LYS A 129 -1.51 15.67 -3.48
C LYS A 129 -0.58 14.47 -3.72
N TYR A 130 0.10 13.98 -2.69
CA TYR A 130 0.96 12.80 -2.82
C TYR A 130 0.18 11.50 -2.75
N ILE A 131 -1.01 11.49 -2.14
CA ILE A 131 -1.96 10.38 -2.25
C ILE A 131 -2.42 10.26 -3.70
N GLU A 132 -2.79 11.36 -4.36
CA GLU A 132 -3.15 11.36 -5.79
C GLU A 132 -2.01 10.76 -6.65
N MET A 133 -0.79 11.29 -6.51
CA MET A 133 0.39 10.76 -7.23
C MET A 133 0.61 9.28 -6.94
N PHE A 134 0.49 8.86 -5.67
CA PHE A 134 0.62 7.47 -5.29
C PHE A 134 -0.41 6.58 -5.99
N LEU A 135 -1.68 6.99 -6.00
CA LEU A 135 -2.78 6.22 -6.59
C LEU A 135 -2.66 6.14 -8.13
N ILE A 136 -2.34 7.25 -8.80
CA ILE A 136 -2.09 7.28 -10.25
C ILE A 136 -0.93 6.35 -10.61
N GLY A 137 0.19 6.45 -9.89
CA GLY A 137 1.36 5.61 -10.14
C GLY A 137 1.10 4.13 -9.86
N LYS A 138 0.44 3.81 -8.75
CA LYS A 138 0.00 2.45 -8.42
C LYS A 138 -0.89 1.86 -9.52
N HIS A 139 -1.86 2.63 -9.99
CA HIS A 139 -2.78 2.21 -11.04
C HIS A 139 -2.02 1.92 -12.34
N TRP A 140 -1.16 2.84 -12.79
CA TRP A 140 -0.35 2.64 -14.00
C TRP A 140 0.57 1.42 -13.88
N ILE A 141 1.25 1.24 -12.73
CA ILE A 141 2.11 0.06 -12.53
C ILE A 141 1.26 -1.21 -12.62
N GLY A 142 0.10 -1.26 -11.95
CA GLY A 142 -0.81 -2.40 -11.98
C GLY A 142 -1.34 -2.73 -13.38
N GLN A 143 -1.70 -1.72 -14.18
CA GLN A 143 -2.15 -1.89 -15.56
C GLN A 143 -1.10 -2.53 -16.47
N ASN A 144 0.18 -2.50 -16.08
CA ASN A 144 1.29 -3.07 -16.84
C ASN A 144 1.70 -4.47 -16.38
N ASP A 145 0.91 -5.11 -15.51
CA ASP A 145 1.11 -6.47 -15.00
C ASP A 145 2.52 -6.65 -14.36
N PRO A 146 2.73 -6.05 -13.18
CA PRO A 146 4.04 -5.95 -12.56
C PRO A 146 4.47 -7.27 -11.90
N ILE A 147 5.74 -7.62 -12.07
CA ILE A 147 6.33 -8.83 -11.51
C ILE A 147 7.58 -8.45 -10.70
N ASP A 148 7.54 -8.68 -9.39
CA ASP A 148 8.67 -8.50 -8.47
C ASP A 148 9.88 -9.34 -8.90
N LEU A 149 11.09 -8.78 -8.76
CA LEU A 149 12.35 -9.40 -9.21
C LEU A 149 12.59 -10.81 -8.68
N ASN A 150 12.05 -11.13 -7.51
CA ASN A 150 12.25 -12.39 -6.81
C ASN A 150 11.07 -13.35 -6.99
N THR A 151 10.00 -12.94 -7.67
CA THR A 151 8.84 -13.80 -7.91
C THR A 151 9.11 -14.74 -9.08
N SER A 152 9.04 -16.05 -8.84
CA SER A 152 9.10 -17.07 -9.89
C SER A 152 7.73 -17.24 -10.56
N LYS A 153 7.72 -17.36 -11.89
CA LYS A 153 6.54 -17.63 -12.71
C LYS A 153 6.85 -18.80 -13.64
N LEU A 154 6.32 -19.97 -13.30
CA LEU A 154 6.54 -21.20 -14.06
C LEU A 154 5.58 -21.25 -15.25
N GLY A 155 6.09 -21.65 -16.41
CA GLY A 155 5.28 -21.82 -17.62
C GLY A 155 4.98 -20.52 -18.38
N GLU A 156 5.58 -19.39 -17.99
CA GLU A 156 5.43 -18.11 -18.67
C GLU A 156 6.74 -17.71 -19.40
N PRO A 157 6.90 -18.06 -20.69
CA PRO A 157 8.16 -17.87 -21.42
C PRO A 157 8.53 -16.39 -21.63
N ASP A 158 7.55 -15.48 -21.60
CA ASP A 158 7.74 -14.05 -21.80
C ASP A 158 8.23 -13.33 -20.53
N ILE A 159 8.35 -14.03 -19.40
CA ILE A 159 8.86 -13.48 -18.14
C ILE A 159 10.33 -13.87 -17.98
N PRO A 160 11.26 -12.90 -17.98
CA PRO A 160 12.68 -13.18 -17.81
C PRO A 160 12.98 -13.84 -16.46
N LYS A 161 14.05 -14.63 -16.41
CA LYS A 161 14.42 -15.35 -15.17
C LYS A 161 14.84 -14.36 -14.08
N ILE A 162 14.73 -14.77 -12.81
CA ILE A 162 15.10 -13.93 -11.66
C ILE A 162 16.52 -13.31 -11.81
N PRO A 163 17.57 -14.07 -12.18
CA PRO A 163 18.91 -13.48 -12.34
C PRO A 163 18.98 -12.42 -13.44
N GLU A 164 18.31 -12.65 -14.57
CA GLU A 164 18.29 -11.73 -15.72
C GLU A 164 17.62 -10.40 -15.33
N ARG A 165 16.52 -10.46 -14.58
CA ARG A 165 15.80 -9.27 -14.12
C ARG A 165 16.64 -8.42 -13.16
N LYS A 166 17.35 -9.06 -12.22
CA LYS A 166 18.27 -8.36 -11.31
C LYS A 166 19.42 -7.71 -12.06
N GLN A 167 20.08 -8.47 -12.93
CA GLN A 167 21.19 -7.98 -13.73
C GLN A 167 20.77 -6.78 -14.61
N LYS A 168 19.58 -6.83 -15.20
CA LYS A 168 19.07 -5.73 -16.03
C LYS A 168 18.85 -4.45 -15.22
N ILE A 169 18.34 -4.54 -13.99
CA ILE A 169 18.18 -3.35 -13.13
C ILE A 169 19.53 -2.82 -12.66
N GLU A 170 20.48 -3.69 -12.33
CA GLU A 170 21.86 -3.26 -12.00
C GLU A 170 22.50 -2.50 -13.16
N GLN A 171 22.31 -2.97 -14.40
CA GLN A 171 22.75 -2.26 -15.61
C GLN A 171 22.07 -0.89 -15.77
N LEU A 172 20.76 -0.79 -15.51
CA LEU A 172 20.04 0.48 -15.55
C LEU A 172 20.53 1.47 -14.48
N CYS A 173 20.82 0.98 -13.28
CA CYS A 173 21.46 1.78 -12.23
C CYS A 173 22.81 2.33 -12.72
N LEU A 174 23.68 1.46 -13.25
CA LEU A 174 24.99 1.86 -13.77
C LEU A 174 24.86 2.88 -14.92
N GLN A 175 23.92 2.66 -15.84
CA GLN A 175 23.68 3.53 -16.99
C GLN A 175 23.21 4.93 -16.60
N HIS A 176 22.30 5.04 -15.61
CA HIS A 176 21.63 6.31 -15.31
C HIS A 176 22.22 7.07 -14.12
N LEU A 177 22.82 6.35 -13.18
CA LEU A 177 23.39 6.89 -11.95
C LEU A 177 24.93 6.89 -11.99
N GLY A 178 25.51 6.26 -13.01
CA GLY A 178 26.96 6.14 -13.19
C GLY A 178 27.54 5.03 -12.32
N ASP A 179 28.85 5.07 -12.13
CA ASP A 179 29.63 4.05 -11.42
C ASP A 179 29.47 4.16 -9.89
N CYS A 180 28.23 4.33 -9.42
CA CYS A 180 27.88 4.30 -8.01
C CYS A 180 27.32 2.93 -7.66
N ASN A 181 27.89 2.30 -6.63
CA ASN A 181 27.30 1.10 -6.06
C ASN A 181 25.91 1.46 -5.53
N CYS A 182 24.88 0.78 -6.03
CA CYS A 182 23.49 1.08 -5.73
C CYS A 182 22.84 -0.08 -4.97
N GLU A 183 22.11 0.25 -3.92
CA GLU A 183 21.19 -0.67 -3.25
C GLU A 183 19.83 -0.62 -3.98
N ILE A 184 19.38 -1.73 -4.54
CA ILE A 184 18.03 -1.84 -5.14
C ILE A 184 17.02 -2.02 -4.00
N LEU A 185 16.14 -1.05 -3.81
CA LEU A 185 15.16 -1.05 -2.71
C LEU A 185 13.83 -1.69 -3.13
N GLU A 186 13.42 -1.52 -4.38
CA GLU A 186 12.26 -2.16 -5.01
C GLU A 186 12.50 -2.24 -6.51
N GLY A 187 12.05 -3.32 -7.15
CA GLY A 187 12.22 -3.49 -8.59
C GLY A 187 11.15 -4.37 -9.21
N LEU A 188 10.71 -3.98 -10.39
CA LEU A 188 9.59 -4.62 -11.09
C LEU A 188 9.95 -4.82 -12.56
N PHE A 189 9.53 -5.96 -13.08
CA PHE A 189 9.38 -6.19 -14.52
C PHE A 189 7.91 -5.97 -14.89
N LEU A 190 7.66 -5.08 -15.83
CA LEU A 190 6.34 -4.70 -16.34
C LEU A 190 6.03 -5.55 -17.58
N LYS A 191 5.32 -6.67 -17.39
CA LYS A 191 5.14 -7.69 -18.44
C LYS A 191 4.54 -7.13 -19.73
N ARG A 192 3.50 -6.30 -19.63
CA ARG A 192 2.82 -5.78 -20.83
C ARG A 192 3.68 -4.84 -21.69
N LYS A 193 4.67 -4.19 -21.07
CA LYS A 193 5.60 -3.28 -21.77
C LYS A 193 6.98 -3.90 -22.03
N SER A 194 7.25 -5.09 -21.51
CA SER A 194 8.59 -5.70 -21.48
C SER A 194 9.67 -4.74 -20.98
N GLN A 195 9.38 -4.04 -19.87
CA GLN A 195 10.21 -2.97 -19.31
C GLN A 195 10.50 -3.20 -17.84
N TYR A 196 11.53 -2.55 -17.34
CA TYR A 196 11.97 -2.57 -15.96
C TYR A 196 11.79 -1.20 -15.34
N ILE A 197 11.37 -1.18 -14.09
CA ILE A 197 11.41 -0.01 -13.23
C ILE A 197 11.93 -0.42 -11.86
N ALA A 198 12.71 0.44 -11.22
CA ALA A 198 13.24 0.20 -9.90
C ALA A 198 13.44 1.51 -9.16
N ILE A 199 13.41 1.44 -7.83
CA ILE A 199 13.89 2.50 -6.96
C ILE A 199 15.17 2.03 -6.29
N ALA A 200 16.23 2.82 -6.41
CA ALA A 200 17.57 2.48 -5.94
C ALA A 200 18.17 3.62 -5.11
N ARG A 201 18.97 3.26 -4.11
CA ARG A 201 19.74 4.18 -3.29
C ARG A 201 21.21 4.12 -3.70
N CYS A 202 21.77 5.28 -4.03
CA CYS A 202 23.20 5.41 -4.32
C CYS A 202 24.02 5.41 -3.02
N ASN A 203 24.97 4.48 -2.88
CA ASN A 203 25.77 4.36 -1.65
C ASN A 203 26.76 5.51 -1.45
N LYS A 204 27.09 6.27 -2.50
CA LYS A 204 28.03 7.40 -2.42
C LYS A 204 27.42 8.61 -1.71
N ASP A 205 26.13 8.88 -1.95
CA ASP A 205 25.47 10.11 -1.47
C ASP A 205 24.14 9.86 -0.74
N GLY A 206 23.76 8.59 -0.54
CA GLY A 206 22.53 8.17 0.13
C GLY A 206 21.25 8.48 -0.64
N LYS A 207 21.33 9.10 -1.82
CA LYS A 207 20.15 9.59 -2.53
C LYS A 207 19.41 8.45 -3.21
N THR A 208 18.08 8.51 -3.11
CA THR A 208 17.19 7.59 -3.79
C THR A 208 16.80 8.13 -5.17
N SER A 209 16.81 7.28 -6.19
CA SER A 209 16.36 7.59 -7.55
C SER A 209 15.48 6.46 -8.10
N ILE A 210 14.59 6.79 -9.04
CA ILE A 210 13.88 5.80 -9.87
C ILE A 210 14.64 5.64 -11.18
N VAL A 211 14.89 4.40 -11.57
CA VAL A 211 15.52 4.01 -12.84
C VAL A 211 14.62 3.03 -13.57
N GLY A 212 14.61 3.10 -14.90
CA GLY A 212 13.88 2.18 -15.78
C GLY A 212 14.32 2.39 -17.21
N ASP A 213 13.94 1.50 -18.14
CA ASP A 213 14.45 1.53 -19.52
C ASP A 213 14.28 2.89 -20.23
N LYS A 214 13.24 3.63 -19.86
CA LYS A 214 12.95 4.98 -20.39
C LYS A 214 12.67 6.01 -19.29
N ILE A 215 12.93 5.65 -18.03
CA ILE A 215 12.51 6.42 -16.87
C ILE A 215 13.74 6.72 -16.02
N VAL A 216 13.95 8.01 -15.75
CA VAL A 216 14.91 8.44 -14.73
C VAL A 216 14.29 9.57 -13.92
N VAL A 217 14.11 9.33 -12.63
CA VAL A 217 13.74 10.37 -11.66
C VAL A 217 14.83 10.46 -10.61
N ARG A 218 15.52 11.60 -10.58
CA ARG A 218 16.57 11.86 -9.61
C ARG A 218 15.96 12.46 -8.36
N LYS A 219 16.42 12.00 -7.19
CA LYS A 219 16.04 12.50 -5.87
C LYS A 219 14.54 12.33 -5.59
N ILE A 220 14.15 11.13 -5.20
CA ILE A 220 12.81 10.88 -4.65
C ILE A 220 12.80 11.30 -3.18
N PRO A 221 11.92 12.25 -2.79
CA PRO A 221 11.75 12.60 -1.38
C PRO A 221 11.08 11.46 -0.59
N PHE A 222 10.79 11.69 0.70
CA PHE A 222 10.05 10.76 1.57
C PHE A 222 10.80 9.50 1.98
N GLU A 223 11.97 9.65 2.60
CA GLU A 223 12.79 8.52 3.07
C GLU A 223 12.07 7.59 4.06
N ASN A 224 11.06 8.12 4.77
CA ASN A 224 10.26 7.39 5.74
C ASN A 224 9.16 6.51 5.10
N LEU A 225 8.86 6.69 3.80
CA LEU A 225 7.86 5.88 3.11
C LEU A 225 8.48 4.59 2.57
N SER A 226 7.64 3.55 2.44
CA SER A 226 8.07 2.29 1.85
C SER A 226 8.59 2.49 0.41
N PRO A 227 9.57 1.68 -0.04
CA PRO A 227 10.09 1.74 -1.42
C PRO A 227 8.99 1.71 -2.48
N TRP A 228 7.97 0.86 -2.31
CA TRP A 228 6.80 0.77 -3.18
C TRP A 228 6.01 2.08 -3.26
N LYS A 229 5.71 2.73 -2.13
CA LYS A 229 4.98 4.01 -2.10
C LYS A 229 5.77 5.09 -2.83
N ARG A 230 7.07 5.20 -2.55
CA ARG A 230 7.95 6.17 -3.20
C ARG A 230 8.07 5.94 -4.71
N LEU A 231 8.21 4.68 -5.15
CA LEU A 231 8.22 4.31 -6.56
C LEU A 231 6.91 4.75 -7.23
N SER A 232 5.77 4.41 -6.63
CA SER A 232 4.45 4.77 -7.15
C SER A 232 4.25 6.29 -7.21
N ILE A 233 4.60 7.05 -6.17
CA ILE A 233 4.53 8.53 -6.19
C ILE A 233 5.39 9.09 -7.34
N GLY A 234 6.61 8.59 -7.52
CA GLY A 234 7.49 9.08 -8.58
C GLY A 234 6.96 8.76 -9.99
N ILE A 235 6.35 7.59 -10.20
CA ILE A 235 5.67 7.25 -11.45
C ILE A 235 4.44 8.12 -11.67
N GLY A 236 3.60 8.32 -10.64
CA GLY A 236 2.43 9.18 -10.74
C GLY A 236 2.79 10.62 -11.09
N ASN A 237 3.84 11.16 -10.46
CA ASN A 237 4.34 12.49 -10.79
C ASN A 237 4.80 12.59 -12.26
N LEU A 238 5.41 11.54 -12.84
CA LEU A 238 5.76 11.56 -14.26
C LEU A 238 4.52 11.59 -15.16
N ILE A 239 3.47 10.84 -14.81
CA ILE A 239 2.21 10.77 -15.57
C ILE A 239 1.48 12.11 -15.54
N ILE A 240 1.32 12.71 -14.35
CA ILE A 240 0.67 14.03 -14.19
C ILE A 240 1.39 15.09 -15.04
N ASN A 241 2.72 15.01 -15.14
CA ASN A 241 3.52 15.93 -15.94
C ASN A 241 3.62 15.55 -17.42
N GLY A 242 2.86 14.56 -17.91
CA GLY A 242 2.84 14.15 -19.32
C GLY A 242 4.14 13.51 -19.82
N ARG A 243 4.91 12.88 -18.93
CA ARG A 243 6.22 12.27 -19.24
C ARG A 243 6.17 10.75 -19.40
N LEU A 244 4.99 10.14 -19.29
CA LEU A 244 4.76 8.69 -19.39
C LEU A 244 3.45 8.33 -20.08
#